data_AF-A0A841LJU8-F1
#
_entry.id   AF-A0A841LJU8-F1
#
_cell.length_a   1.000
_cell.length_b   1.000
_cell.length_c   1.000
_cell.angle_alpha   90.00
_cell.angle_beta   90.00
_cell.angle_gamma   90.00
#
_symmetry.space_group_name_H-M   'P 1'
#
loop_
_entity.id
_entity.type
_entity.pdbx_description
1 polymer ?
#
loop_
_entity_poly.entity_id
_entity_poly.type
_entity_poly.pdbx_seq_one_letter_code
_entity_poly.pdbx_strand_id
1 'polypeptide(L)'
;MKKIFLFFPVIALALSFQSCQTADKKSATTKDSVSGDTTMVNGNHIVGSESTESGIDEAGATFLRKAAVGGIMEVEAAKIAAKNAKSAEVKDFAAKMLADHTKANTELKALAIKKKVITPDVLPADEQIHLDGMKKMTGAAFDKHYMDMMVTDHEKTIALFKIGIQNRDQAIKTWASNTLKVIELHNETAKKIVVDVK
;
A
#
# COMPACT_ATOMS: atom_id res chain seq x y z
N MET A 1 -42.30 -28.71 12.48
CA MET A 1 -43.59 -28.01 12.64
C MET A 1 -43.71 -27.49 14.06
N LYS A 2 -43.68 -26.17 14.23
CA LYS A 2 -44.42 -25.37 15.24
C LYS A 2 -43.98 -23.91 15.05
N LYS A 3 -44.88 -23.12 14.45
CA LYS A 3 -44.74 -21.68 14.23
C LYS A 3 -45.32 -20.99 15.45
N ILE A 4 -44.60 -20.01 16.02
CA ILE A 4 -45.16 -19.06 16.97
C ILE A 4 -44.90 -17.66 16.42
N PHE A 5 -46.00 -17.02 16.03
CA PHE A 5 -46.11 -15.60 15.72
C PHE A 5 -46.48 -14.88 17.02
N LEU A 6 -45.78 -13.79 17.35
CA LEU A 6 -46.30 -12.73 18.20
C LEU A 6 -45.87 -11.37 17.62
N PHE A 7 -46.86 -10.67 17.09
CA PHE A 7 -46.89 -9.25 16.70
C PHE A 7 -47.05 -8.38 17.94
N PHE A 8 -46.36 -7.24 18.03
CA PHE A 8 -46.78 -6.02 18.77
C PHE A 8 -45.90 -4.82 18.31
N PRO A 9 -46.34 -3.54 18.48
CA PRO A 9 -46.45 -2.59 17.39
C PRO A 9 -45.49 -1.38 17.48
N VAL A 10 -45.52 -0.63 16.38
CA VAL A 10 -44.91 0.66 16.04
C VAL A 10 -44.95 1.71 17.17
N ILE A 11 -43.80 2.34 17.44
CA ILE A 11 -43.73 3.73 17.96
C ILE A 11 -42.73 4.49 17.08
N ALA A 12 -43.28 5.32 16.19
CA ALA A 12 -42.54 6.35 15.47
C ALA A 12 -42.57 7.63 16.32
N LEU A 13 -41.40 8.14 16.70
CA LEU A 13 -41.28 9.47 17.29
C LEU A 13 -40.43 10.34 16.37
N ALA A 14 -41.13 11.15 15.58
CA ALA A 14 -40.54 12.24 14.80
C ALA A 14 -40.42 13.46 15.71
N LEU A 15 -39.21 14.02 15.82
CA LEU A 15 -38.98 15.37 16.34
C LEU A 15 -38.15 16.14 15.32
N SER A 16 -38.84 17.03 14.62
CA SER A 16 -38.30 18.07 13.76
C SER A 16 -37.89 19.28 14.58
N PHE A 17 -36.65 19.75 14.45
CA PHE A 17 -36.29 21.14 14.71
C PHE A 17 -35.52 21.70 13.51
N GLN A 18 -36.24 22.43 12.68
CA GLN A 18 -35.66 23.44 11.80
C GLN A 18 -35.34 24.66 12.64
N SER A 19 -34.10 25.13 12.61
CA SER A 19 -33.75 26.49 12.98
C SER A 19 -33.11 27.16 11.77
N CYS A 20 -33.82 28.13 11.20
CA CYS A 20 -33.27 29.18 10.36
C CYS A 20 -32.92 30.37 11.26
N GLN A 21 -31.73 30.94 11.11
CA GLN A 21 -31.61 32.40 11.08
C GLN A 21 -30.38 32.81 10.27
N THR A 22 -30.67 33.69 9.30
CA THR A 22 -29.74 34.47 8.49
C THR A 22 -29.92 35.94 8.90
N ALA A 23 -28.92 36.76 8.60
CA ALA A 23 -28.84 38.23 8.69
C ALA A 23 -28.35 38.77 10.06
N ASP A 24 -27.49 39.78 10.17
CA ASP A 24 -26.81 40.57 9.14
C ASP A 24 -25.57 41.31 9.70
N LYS A 25 -24.85 41.89 8.75
CA LYS A 25 -23.55 42.56 8.73
C LYS A 25 -23.24 43.67 9.76
N LYS A 26 -21.90 43.90 9.85
CA LYS A 26 -21.15 45.18 9.65
C LYS A 26 -20.49 45.67 10.95
N SER A 27 -19.16 45.74 11.02
CA SER A 27 -18.29 46.87 10.59
C SER A 27 -16.92 46.59 11.25
N ALA A 28 -15.72 46.91 10.76
CA ALA A 28 -15.23 47.75 9.67
C ALA A 28 -13.74 47.36 9.42
N THR A 29 -13.29 47.53 8.17
CA THR A 29 -12.00 48.13 7.73
C THR A 29 -10.78 48.04 8.66
N THR A 30 -9.63 47.51 8.22
CA THR A 30 -8.71 48.21 7.29
C THR A 30 -8.02 47.29 6.28
N LYS A 31 -8.15 47.65 4.99
CA LYS A 31 -7.18 47.34 3.93
C LYS A 31 -6.13 48.45 3.92
N ASP A 32 -4.88 48.09 3.71
CA ASP A 32 -3.82 48.82 3.01
C ASP A 32 -2.63 47.87 2.89
N SER A 33 -1.80 47.78 1.86
CA SER A 33 -1.88 48.07 0.43
C SER A 33 -0.68 47.32 -0.17
N VAL A 34 -0.81 46.90 -1.43
CA VAL A 34 0.23 46.26 -2.24
C VAL A 34 1.50 47.12 -2.32
N SER A 35 2.66 46.50 -2.14
CA SER A 35 3.88 46.90 -2.85
C SER A 35 4.43 45.67 -3.55
N GLY A 36 4.31 45.66 -4.87
CA GLY A 36 5.07 44.74 -5.71
C GLY A 36 6.54 45.08 -5.60
N ASP A 37 7.37 44.05 -5.48
CA ASP A 37 8.74 44.12 -5.95
C ASP A 37 8.99 42.93 -6.87
N THR A 38 9.20 43.26 -8.13
CA THR A 38 9.51 42.33 -9.21
C THR A 38 11.00 42.47 -9.44
N THR A 39 11.81 41.66 -8.77
CA THR A 39 13.21 41.47 -9.15
C THR A 39 13.37 40.12 -9.82
N MET A 40 13.30 40.15 -11.14
CA MET A 40 13.85 39.13 -12.02
C MET A 40 15.37 39.09 -11.82
N VAL A 41 15.88 38.07 -11.11
CA VAL A 41 17.28 37.67 -11.22
C VAL A 41 17.35 36.42 -12.08
N ASN A 42 17.53 36.67 -13.38
CA ASN A 42 18.16 35.73 -14.29
C ASN A 42 19.63 35.60 -13.85
N GLY A 43 19.93 34.51 -13.15
CA GLY A 43 21.28 34.20 -12.69
C GLY A 43 21.45 32.70 -12.59
N ASN A 44 22.10 32.14 -13.60
CA ASN A 44 22.69 30.81 -13.65
C ASN A 44 23.26 30.38 -12.28
N HIS A 45 22.45 29.71 -11.45
CA HIS A 45 22.96 29.05 -10.26
C HIS A 45 23.27 27.60 -10.61
N ILE A 46 24.52 27.45 -11.02
CA ILE A 46 25.35 26.26 -10.93
C ILE A 46 24.78 25.26 -9.94
N VAL A 47 24.67 24.03 -10.44
CA VAL A 47 24.52 22.76 -9.73
C VAL A 47 25.30 22.79 -8.42
N GLY A 48 24.64 23.25 -7.36
CA GLY A 48 25.17 23.30 -6.01
C GLY A 48 24.90 21.95 -5.42
N SER A 49 25.95 21.14 -5.38
CA SER A 49 26.08 19.93 -4.57
C SER A 49 25.78 20.26 -3.11
N GLU A 50 24.51 20.38 -2.74
CA GLU A 50 24.07 20.14 -1.38
C GLU A 50 24.26 18.66 -1.13
N SER A 51 25.28 18.36 -0.34
CA SER A 51 25.56 17.04 0.21
C SER A 51 24.36 16.58 1.02
N THR A 52 23.37 15.98 0.35
CA THR A 52 22.30 15.22 1.01
C THR A 52 22.96 14.03 1.69
N GLU A 53 23.06 14.05 3.00
CA GLU A 53 23.68 12.96 3.78
C GLU A 53 23.03 11.57 3.59
N SER A 54 21.89 11.48 2.90
CA SER A 54 21.22 10.23 2.51
C SER A 54 21.57 9.74 1.09
N GLY A 55 22.05 10.61 0.21
CA GLY A 55 22.45 10.29 -1.18
C GLY A 55 21.32 9.80 -2.11
N ILE A 56 20.04 9.97 -1.74
CA ILE A 56 18.88 9.47 -2.47
C ILE A 56 17.93 10.62 -2.86
N ASP A 57 17.35 10.55 -4.06
CA ASP A 57 16.30 11.48 -4.51
C ASP A 57 14.89 11.06 -4.05
N GLU A 58 13.90 11.93 -4.26
CA GLU A 58 12.51 11.68 -3.84
C GLU A 58 11.89 10.48 -4.57
N ALA A 59 12.30 10.21 -5.80
CA ALA A 59 11.85 9.04 -6.56
C ALA A 59 12.32 7.73 -5.89
N GLY A 60 13.58 7.68 -5.44
CA GLY A 60 14.10 6.57 -4.65
C GLY A 60 13.39 6.41 -3.31
N ALA A 61 13.17 7.50 -2.58
CA ALA A 61 12.47 7.44 -1.30
C ALA A 61 11.03 6.93 -1.47
N THR A 62 10.33 7.39 -2.52
CA THR A 62 9.00 6.91 -2.88
C THR A 62 8.99 5.45 -3.28
N PHE A 63 9.99 4.98 -4.03
CA PHE A 63 10.13 3.57 -4.38
C PHE A 63 10.25 2.70 -3.13
N LEU A 64 11.14 3.04 -2.18
CA LEU A 64 11.32 2.27 -0.95
C LEU A 64 10.05 2.22 -0.10
N ARG A 65 9.32 3.34 0.02
CA ARG A 65 8.04 3.37 0.76
C ARG A 65 6.98 2.48 0.11
N LYS A 66 6.81 2.55 -1.21
CA LYS A 66 5.84 1.71 -1.93
C LYS A 66 6.21 0.23 -1.85
N ALA A 67 7.49 -0.10 -2.00
CA ALA A 67 7.96 -1.47 -1.85
C ALA A 67 7.72 -2.02 -0.44
N ALA A 68 7.84 -1.19 0.60
CA ALA A 68 7.56 -1.58 1.98
C ALA A 68 6.08 -1.91 2.19
N VAL A 69 5.16 -1.06 1.68
CA VAL A 69 3.72 -1.33 1.79
C VAL A 69 3.34 -2.66 1.11
N GLY A 70 3.79 -2.86 -0.14
CA GLY A 70 3.52 -4.11 -0.87
C GLY A 70 4.09 -5.34 -0.16
N GLY A 71 5.35 -5.26 0.29
CA GLY A 71 5.99 -6.37 0.99
C GLY A 71 5.35 -6.71 2.33
N ILE A 72 4.84 -5.72 3.09
CA ILE A 72 4.07 -5.99 4.32
C ILE A 72 2.75 -6.69 3.97
N MET A 73 2.05 -6.21 2.94
CA MET A 73 0.78 -6.80 2.48
C MET A 73 0.94 -8.28 2.13
N GLU A 74 1.95 -8.61 1.32
CA GLU A 74 2.19 -9.98 0.86
C GLU A 74 2.58 -10.92 2.02
N VAL A 75 3.33 -10.43 3.02
CA VAL A 75 3.64 -11.20 4.23
C VAL A 75 2.39 -11.48 5.07
N GLU A 76 1.53 -10.49 5.28
CA GLU A 76 0.30 -10.67 6.05
C GLU A 76 -0.70 -11.58 5.31
N ALA A 77 -0.84 -11.43 3.99
CA ALA A 77 -1.65 -12.31 3.16
C ALA A 77 -1.15 -13.76 3.20
N ALA A 78 0.16 -13.99 3.12
CA ALA A 78 0.77 -15.32 3.19
C ALA A 78 0.51 -16.00 4.56
N LYS A 79 0.53 -15.23 5.67
CA LYS A 79 0.17 -15.75 7.01
C LYS A 79 -1.29 -16.19 7.08
N ILE A 80 -2.20 -15.48 6.42
CA ILE A 80 -3.61 -15.89 6.33
C ILE A 80 -3.71 -17.15 5.47
N ALA A 81 -3.02 -17.20 4.33
CA ALA A 81 -3.06 -18.34 3.42
C ALA A 81 -2.56 -19.63 4.07
N ALA A 82 -1.51 -19.57 4.89
CA ALA A 82 -1.04 -20.73 5.65
C ALA A 82 -2.13 -21.38 6.52
N LYS A 83 -3.12 -20.59 6.97
CA LYS A 83 -4.24 -21.06 7.81
C LYS A 83 -5.48 -21.42 7.01
N ASN A 84 -5.83 -20.62 6.01
CA ASN A 84 -7.13 -20.65 5.37
C ASN A 84 -7.16 -21.40 4.03
N ALA A 85 -5.99 -21.62 3.43
CA ALA A 85 -5.88 -22.35 2.16
C ALA A 85 -6.25 -23.83 2.31
N LYS A 86 -6.81 -24.42 1.25
CA LYS A 86 -7.13 -25.85 1.18
C LYS A 86 -6.13 -26.63 0.33
N SER A 87 -5.77 -26.11 -0.83
CA SER A 87 -4.78 -26.71 -1.74
C SER A 87 -3.40 -26.79 -1.08
N ALA A 88 -2.70 -27.90 -1.31
CA ALA A 88 -1.31 -28.06 -0.89
C ALA A 88 -0.41 -27.10 -1.67
N GLU A 89 -0.63 -26.96 -2.98
CA GLU A 89 0.12 -26.04 -3.84
C GLU A 89 0.00 -24.59 -3.37
N VAL A 90 -1.20 -24.15 -2.97
CA VAL A 90 -1.43 -22.80 -2.44
C VAL A 90 -0.72 -22.59 -1.10
N LYS A 91 -0.71 -23.60 -0.22
CA LYS A 91 0.04 -23.55 1.05
C LYS A 91 1.54 -23.47 0.81
N ASP A 92 2.07 -24.26 -0.11
CA ASP A 92 3.49 -24.26 -0.46
C ASP A 92 3.90 -22.93 -1.08
N PHE A 93 3.06 -22.37 -1.95
CA PHE A 93 3.26 -21.04 -2.50
C PHE A 93 3.25 -19.97 -1.39
N ALA A 94 2.27 -20.00 -0.48
CA ALA A 94 2.21 -19.08 0.66
C ALA A 94 3.44 -19.19 1.59
N ALA A 95 3.97 -20.40 1.81
CA ALA A 95 5.18 -20.59 2.59
C ALA A 95 6.40 -19.92 1.95
N LYS A 96 6.53 -20.01 0.60
CA LYS A 96 7.57 -19.31 -0.16
C LYS A 96 7.41 -17.79 -0.06
N MET A 97 6.20 -17.29 -0.28
CA MET A 97 5.87 -15.86 -0.14
C MET A 97 6.27 -15.33 1.23
N LEU A 98 5.88 -16.04 2.30
CA LEU A 98 6.20 -15.65 3.67
C LEU A 98 7.72 -15.58 3.89
N ALA A 99 8.48 -16.57 3.44
CA ALA A 99 9.93 -16.60 3.62
C ALA A 99 10.64 -15.49 2.82
N ASP A 100 10.36 -15.42 1.52
CA ASP A 100 11.06 -14.54 0.59
C ASP A 100 10.72 -13.06 0.84
N HIS A 101 9.44 -12.73 1.08
CA HIS A 101 9.04 -11.34 1.34
C HIS A 101 9.44 -10.88 2.73
N THR A 102 9.45 -11.76 3.75
CA THR A 102 10.00 -11.40 5.07
C THR A 102 11.48 -11.05 4.98
N LYS A 103 12.26 -11.83 4.21
CA LYS A 103 13.66 -11.53 3.93
C LYS A 103 13.80 -10.19 3.19
N ALA A 104 13.04 -9.98 2.12
CA ALA A 104 13.08 -8.74 1.35
C ALA A 104 12.70 -7.51 2.20
N ASN A 105 11.70 -7.61 3.07
CA ASN A 105 11.28 -6.54 3.99
C ASN A 105 12.37 -6.21 5.01
N THR A 106 13.08 -7.22 5.51
CA THR A 106 14.20 -7.02 6.43
C THR A 106 15.35 -6.27 5.76
N GLU A 107 15.71 -6.68 4.55
CA GLU A 107 16.73 -6.01 3.74
C GLU A 107 16.33 -4.57 3.38
N LEU A 108 15.06 -4.37 2.99
CA LEU A 108 14.49 -3.07 2.69
C LEU A 108 14.54 -2.13 3.89
N LYS A 109 14.16 -2.61 5.08
CA LYS A 109 14.19 -1.81 6.32
C LYS A 109 15.61 -1.36 6.64
N ALA A 110 16.59 -2.25 6.53
CA ALA A 110 18.00 -1.90 6.74
C ALA A 110 18.49 -0.87 5.71
N LEU A 111 18.10 -1.04 4.44
CA LEU A 111 18.44 -0.10 3.37
C LEU A 111 17.79 1.28 3.61
N ALA A 112 16.52 1.31 3.98
CA ALA A 112 15.78 2.54 4.27
C ALA A 112 16.41 3.31 5.44
N ILE A 113 16.79 2.62 6.53
CA ILE A 113 17.53 3.23 7.66
C ILE A 113 18.84 3.86 7.18
N LYS A 114 19.64 3.13 6.38
CA LYS A 114 20.91 3.65 5.83
C LYS A 114 20.69 4.88 4.95
N LYS A 115 19.57 4.94 4.24
CA LYS A 115 19.17 6.05 3.37
C LYS A 115 18.36 7.13 4.10
N LYS A 116 18.19 7.02 5.42
CA LYS A 116 17.38 7.94 6.24
C LYS A 116 15.96 8.13 5.67
N VAL A 117 15.40 7.09 5.05
CA VAL A 117 14.02 7.07 4.52
C VAL A 117 13.12 6.41 5.54
N ILE A 118 12.05 7.11 5.93
CA ILE A 118 11.01 6.54 6.79
C ILE A 118 10.10 5.67 5.93
N THR A 119 9.99 4.40 6.29
CA THR A 119 9.06 3.43 5.71
C THR A 119 8.02 3.02 6.75
N PRO A 120 6.79 2.66 6.34
CA PRO A 120 5.81 2.14 7.28
C PRO A 120 6.29 0.81 7.90
N ASP A 121 5.96 0.60 9.17
CA ASP A 121 6.17 -0.67 9.89
C ASP A 121 4.92 -1.58 9.86
N VAL A 122 3.77 -1.01 9.52
CA VAL A 122 2.47 -1.69 9.40
C VAL A 122 1.72 -1.18 8.18
N LEU A 123 0.71 -1.92 7.73
CA LEU A 123 -0.11 -1.48 6.60
C LEU A 123 -0.88 -0.19 6.91
N PRO A 124 -1.04 0.69 5.91
CA PRO A 124 -2.07 1.72 5.91
C PRO A 124 -3.47 1.13 6.18
N ALA A 125 -4.33 1.90 6.84
CA ALA A 125 -5.63 1.42 7.32
C ALA A 125 -6.59 0.99 6.19
N ASP A 126 -6.49 1.62 5.02
CA ASP A 126 -7.25 1.28 3.81
C ASP A 126 -6.87 -0.10 3.25
N GLU A 127 -5.59 -0.46 3.30
CA GLU A 127 -5.11 -1.79 2.86
C GLU A 127 -5.52 -2.91 3.85
N GLN A 128 -5.74 -2.57 5.13
CA GLN A 128 -6.13 -3.54 6.15
C GLN A 128 -7.50 -4.19 5.91
N ILE A 129 -8.42 -3.47 5.25
CA ILE A 129 -9.79 -3.93 4.97
C ILE A 129 -9.78 -5.19 4.11
N HIS A 130 -8.86 -5.27 3.13
CA HIS A 130 -8.76 -6.41 2.24
C HIS A 130 -8.32 -7.68 2.98
N LEU A 131 -7.30 -7.56 3.84
CA LEU A 131 -6.86 -8.66 4.71
C LEU A 131 -7.97 -9.13 5.65
N ASP A 132 -8.78 -8.21 6.18
CA ASP A 132 -9.91 -8.58 7.05
C ASP A 132 -11.02 -9.32 6.29
N GLY A 133 -11.21 -9.03 5.01
CA GLY A 133 -12.04 -9.82 4.11
C GLY A 133 -11.47 -11.23 3.93
N MET A 134 -10.18 -11.34 3.62
CA MET A 134 -9.49 -12.62 3.42
C MET A 134 -9.57 -13.55 4.65
N LYS A 135 -9.41 -12.99 5.87
CA LYS A 135 -9.49 -13.77 7.12
C LYS A 135 -10.81 -14.53 7.27
N LYS A 136 -11.88 -14.04 6.63
CA LYS A 136 -13.23 -14.64 6.68
C LYS A 136 -13.47 -15.69 5.59
N MET A 137 -12.56 -15.80 4.63
CA MET A 137 -12.63 -16.78 3.54
C MET A 137 -11.81 -18.02 3.91
N THR A 138 -12.28 -19.19 3.49
CA THR A 138 -11.55 -20.46 3.65
C THR A 138 -11.76 -21.35 2.43
N GLY A 139 -10.97 -22.41 2.31
CA GLY A 139 -11.22 -23.43 1.31
C GLY A 139 -10.90 -22.98 -0.12
N ALA A 140 -11.56 -23.59 -1.11
CA ALA A 140 -11.33 -23.30 -2.52
C ALA A 140 -11.62 -21.83 -2.91
N ALA A 141 -12.59 -21.20 -2.25
CA ALA A 141 -12.88 -19.79 -2.47
C ALA A 141 -11.74 -18.88 -1.98
N PHE A 142 -11.10 -19.24 -0.86
CA PHE A 142 -9.90 -18.57 -0.39
C PHE A 142 -8.73 -18.80 -1.36
N ASP A 143 -8.49 -20.05 -1.76
CA ASP A 143 -7.40 -20.42 -2.66
C ASP A 143 -7.46 -19.59 -3.95
N LYS A 144 -8.63 -19.52 -4.58
CA LYS A 144 -8.84 -18.73 -5.80
C LYS A 144 -8.57 -17.23 -5.56
N HIS A 145 -9.16 -16.66 -4.50
CA HIS A 145 -9.00 -15.23 -4.21
C HIS A 145 -7.55 -14.86 -3.94
N TYR A 146 -6.85 -15.65 -3.13
CA TYR A 146 -5.45 -15.43 -2.81
C TYR A 146 -4.58 -15.52 -4.06
N MET A 147 -4.76 -16.55 -4.90
CA MET A 147 -3.92 -16.69 -6.10
C MET A 147 -4.20 -15.60 -7.16
N ASP A 148 -5.46 -15.19 -7.35
CA ASP A 148 -5.82 -14.08 -8.25
C ASP A 148 -5.18 -12.75 -7.78
N MET A 149 -5.18 -12.51 -6.46
CA MET A 149 -4.50 -11.38 -5.84
C MET A 149 -2.99 -11.44 -6.09
N MET A 150 -2.35 -12.59 -5.84
CA MET A 150 -0.91 -12.75 -5.99
C MET A 150 -0.46 -12.49 -7.44
N VAL A 151 -1.23 -12.88 -8.45
CA VAL A 151 -0.92 -12.52 -9.84
C VAL A 151 -1.01 -11.01 -10.04
N THR A 152 -2.12 -10.41 -9.62
CA THR A 152 -2.39 -8.98 -9.83
C THR A 152 -1.36 -8.09 -9.13
N ASP A 153 -1.02 -8.40 -7.88
CA ASP A 153 -0.11 -7.58 -7.09
C ASP A 153 1.34 -7.79 -7.51
N HIS A 154 1.76 -9.01 -7.86
CA HIS A 154 3.10 -9.18 -8.44
C HIS A 154 3.26 -8.45 -9.77
N GLU A 155 2.25 -8.38 -10.63
CA GLU A 155 2.34 -7.59 -11.88
C GLU A 155 2.55 -6.10 -11.62
N LYS A 156 1.83 -5.53 -10.64
CA LYS A 156 2.05 -4.14 -10.19
C LYS A 156 3.45 -3.97 -9.58
N THR A 157 3.87 -4.92 -8.75
CA THR A 157 5.17 -4.90 -8.09
C THR A 157 6.31 -5.02 -9.11
N ILE A 158 6.19 -5.86 -10.15
CA ILE A 158 7.16 -5.92 -11.26
C ILE A 158 7.28 -4.54 -11.94
N ALA A 159 6.18 -3.87 -12.21
CA ALA A 159 6.21 -2.53 -12.80
C ALA A 159 6.92 -1.51 -11.87
N LEU A 160 6.64 -1.55 -10.56
CA LEU A 160 7.32 -0.73 -9.56
C LEU A 160 8.82 -1.03 -9.52
N PHE A 161 9.22 -2.29 -9.51
CA PHE A 161 10.63 -2.71 -9.43
C PHE A 161 11.39 -2.42 -10.71
N LYS A 162 10.75 -2.41 -11.89
CA LYS A 162 11.34 -1.90 -13.13
C LYS A 162 11.74 -0.43 -13.04
N ILE A 163 11.04 0.38 -12.23
CA ILE A 163 11.47 1.75 -11.91
C ILE A 163 12.64 1.71 -10.91
N GLY A 164 12.56 0.86 -9.89
CA GLY A 164 13.61 0.68 -8.88
C GLY A 164 14.98 0.31 -9.45
N ILE A 165 15.04 -0.53 -10.48
CA ILE A 165 16.32 -0.87 -11.15
C ILE A 165 16.92 0.27 -11.96
N GLN A 166 16.16 1.33 -12.23
CA GLN A 166 16.67 2.55 -12.88
C GLN A 166 17.15 3.59 -11.87
N ASN A 167 17.11 3.28 -10.57
CA ASN A 167 17.50 4.23 -9.52
C ASN A 167 18.96 4.69 -9.65
N ARG A 168 19.24 5.95 -9.30
CA ARG A 168 20.62 6.50 -9.33
C ARG A 168 21.48 5.95 -8.19
N ASP A 169 20.84 5.59 -7.07
CA ASP A 169 21.51 4.96 -5.94
C ASP A 169 21.82 3.49 -6.23
N GLN A 170 23.10 3.15 -6.20
CA GLN A 170 23.56 1.81 -6.56
C GLN A 170 23.08 0.73 -5.59
N ALA A 171 22.91 1.05 -4.30
CA ALA A 171 22.44 0.07 -3.31
C ALA A 171 20.97 -0.27 -3.55
N ILE A 172 20.14 0.74 -3.85
CA ILE A 172 18.73 0.54 -4.21
C ILE A 172 18.60 -0.23 -5.50
N LYS A 173 19.38 0.13 -6.53
CA LYS A 173 19.38 -0.58 -7.81
C LYS A 173 19.72 -2.07 -7.64
N THR A 174 20.78 -2.37 -6.87
CA THR A 174 21.20 -3.75 -6.63
C THR A 174 20.14 -4.53 -5.85
N TRP A 175 19.59 -3.97 -4.78
CA TRP A 175 18.53 -4.61 -4.01
C TRP A 175 17.29 -4.86 -4.88
N ALA A 176 16.81 -3.84 -5.59
CA ALA A 176 15.66 -3.95 -6.48
C ALA A 176 15.88 -5.01 -7.58
N SER A 177 17.07 -5.09 -8.16
CA SER A 177 17.39 -6.08 -9.20
C SER A 177 17.35 -7.51 -8.68
N ASN A 178 17.78 -7.75 -7.43
CA ASN A 178 17.76 -9.08 -6.83
C ASN A 178 16.34 -9.49 -6.46
N THR A 179 15.58 -8.59 -5.83
CA THR A 179 14.19 -8.86 -5.43
C THR A 179 13.27 -9.00 -6.65
N LEU A 180 13.50 -8.24 -7.73
CA LEU A 180 12.71 -8.35 -8.97
C LEU A 180 12.73 -9.76 -9.55
N LYS A 181 13.89 -10.43 -9.56
CA LYS A 181 14.00 -11.82 -10.06
C LYS A 181 13.13 -12.78 -9.27
N VAL A 182 13.03 -12.58 -7.96
CA VAL A 182 12.21 -13.40 -7.06
C VAL A 182 10.74 -13.14 -7.32
N ILE A 183 10.34 -11.86 -7.40
CA ILE A 183 8.98 -11.43 -7.73
C ILE A 183 8.53 -11.98 -9.10
N GLU A 184 9.39 -11.96 -10.12
CA GLU A 184 9.08 -12.51 -11.45
C GLU A 184 8.82 -14.02 -11.38
N LEU A 185 9.66 -14.76 -10.63
CA LEU A 185 9.47 -16.19 -10.40
C LEU A 185 8.17 -16.49 -9.63
N HIS A 186 7.84 -15.68 -8.62
CA HIS A 186 6.59 -15.83 -7.88
C HIS A 186 5.38 -15.56 -8.79
N ASN A 187 5.42 -14.53 -9.63
CA ASN A 187 4.34 -14.23 -10.58
C ASN A 187 4.11 -15.38 -11.57
N GLU A 188 5.18 -15.93 -12.14
CA GLU A 188 5.10 -17.09 -13.03
C GLU A 188 4.49 -18.31 -12.32
N THR A 189 4.91 -18.55 -11.08
CA THR A 189 4.39 -19.65 -10.27
C THR A 189 2.91 -19.45 -9.93
N ALA A 190 2.52 -18.23 -9.54
CA ALA A 190 1.14 -17.88 -9.25
C ALA A 190 0.24 -18.08 -10.48
N LYS A 191 0.68 -17.63 -11.66
CA LYS A 191 -0.05 -17.83 -12.93
C LYS A 191 -0.25 -19.31 -13.27
N LYS A 192 0.74 -20.17 -13.00
CA LYS A 192 0.61 -21.62 -13.19
C LYS A 192 -0.44 -22.21 -12.25
N ILE A 193 -0.35 -21.90 -10.96
CA ILE A 193 -1.31 -22.37 -9.95
C ILE A 193 -2.73 -21.89 -10.27
N VAL A 194 -2.94 -20.64 -10.71
CA VAL A 194 -4.27 -20.14 -11.10
C VAL A 194 -4.89 -20.95 -12.23
N VAL A 195 -4.09 -21.48 -13.17
CA VAL A 195 -4.59 -22.36 -14.24
C VAL A 195 -5.06 -23.70 -13.66
N ASP A 196 -4.34 -24.24 -12.68
CA ASP A 196 -4.59 -25.56 -12.10
C ASP A 196 -5.70 -25.59 -11.03
N VAL A 197 -6.03 -24.42 -10.45
CA VAL A 197 -7.07 -24.26 -9.41
C VAL A 197 -8.47 -23.92 -9.99
N LYS A 198 -8.60 -23.86 -11.32
CA LYS A 198 -9.90 -23.71 -12.01
C LYS A 198 -10.74 -24.98 -11.99
#